data_AF-A0A645H5N2-F1
#
_entry.id   AF-A0A645H5N2-F1
#
_cell.length_a   1.000
_cell.length_b   1.000
_cell.length_c   1.000
_cell.angle_alpha   90.00
_cell.angle_beta   90.00
_cell.angle_gamma   90.00
#
_symmetry.space_group_name_H-M   'P 1'
#
loop_
_entity.id
_entity.type
_entity.pdbx_description
1 polymer ?
#
loop_
_entity_poly.entity_id
_entity_poly.type
_entity_poly.pdbx_seq_one_letter_code
_entity_poly.pdbx_strand_id
1 'polypeptide(L)'
;MARYVAKNVVASGLAAACQIQVAYAIGVAKPVSIMVETFGTGTVSDQKITELIREHFDFRPAAIIRDLELRKPRYKRLAAYGHMGREDLDPIPTWERTDKAEILKKAAAL
;
A
#
# COMPACT_ATOMS: atom_id res chain seq x y z
N MET A 1 -0.96 0.61 -5.61
CA MET A 1 -1.67 0.46 -4.32
C MET A 1 -0.99 -0.56 -3.41
N ALA A 2 -0.81 -1.83 -3.80
CA ALA A 2 -0.19 -2.84 -2.93
C ALA A 2 1.19 -2.42 -2.35
N ARG A 3 2.11 -1.90 -3.19
CA ARG A 3 3.39 -1.33 -2.73
C ARG A 3 3.20 -0.23 -1.68
N TYR A 4 2.33 0.74 -1.98
CA TYR A 4 2.03 1.86 -1.09
C TYR A 4 1.57 1.38 0.28
N VAL A 5 0.63 0.42 0.31
CA VAL A 5 0.13 -0.15 1.56
C VAL A 5 1.22 -0.92 2.30
N ALA A 6 1.93 -1.85 1.65
CA ALA A 6 3.00 -2.62 2.28
C ALA A 6 4.09 -1.72 2.87
N LYS A 7 4.48 -0.67 2.14
CA LYS A 7 5.47 0.30 2.60
C LYS A 7 4.98 1.10 3.81
N ASN A 8 3.71 1.50 3.83
CA ASN A 8 3.12 2.18 4.99
C ASN A 8 3.01 1.26 6.22
N VAL A 9 2.67 -0.02 6.02
CA VAL A 9 2.68 -1.01 7.12
C VAL A 9 4.08 -1.14 7.72
N VAL A 10 5.12 -1.30 6.91
CA VAL A 10 6.50 -1.36 7.40
C VAL A 10 6.94 -0.06 8.06
N ALA A 11 6.66 1.09 7.42
CA ALA A 11 7.03 2.40 7.95
C ALA A 11 6.28 2.76 9.27
N SER A 12 5.10 2.20 9.49
CA SER A 12 4.35 2.36 10.75
C SER A 12 4.94 1.56 11.92
N GLY A 13 5.90 0.67 11.66
CA GLY A 13 6.45 -0.26 12.64
C GLY A 13 5.56 -1.47 12.90
N LEU A 14 4.48 -1.66 12.13
CA LEU A 14 3.59 -2.81 12.32
C LEU A 14 4.24 -4.14 11.94
N ALA A 15 5.23 -4.14 11.04
CA ALA A 15 6.00 -5.31 10.67
C ALA A 15 7.37 -4.90 10.08
N ALA A 16 8.37 -5.79 10.14
CA ALA A 16 9.65 -5.58 9.45
C ALA A 16 9.59 -6.01 7.97
N ALA A 17 8.75 -6.99 7.65
CA ALA A 17 8.45 -7.45 6.30
C ALA A 17 6.93 -7.55 6.11
N CYS A 18 6.44 -7.19 4.92
CA CYS A 18 5.01 -7.26 4.62
C CYS A 18 4.78 -7.53 3.13
N GLN A 19 4.01 -8.57 2.84
CA GLN A 19 3.51 -8.89 1.51
C GLN A 19 1.99 -8.66 1.47
N ILE A 20 1.52 -8.07 0.38
CA ILE A 20 0.10 -7.83 0.11
C ILE A 20 -0.30 -8.50 -1.20
N GLN A 21 -1.33 -9.33 -1.16
CA GLN A 21 -1.96 -9.90 -2.35
C GLN A 21 -3.39 -9.34 -2.50
N VAL A 22 -3.78 -9.05 -3.74
CA VAL A 22 -5.13 -8.57 -4.06
C VAL A 22 -5.64 -9.24 -5.33
N ALA A 23 -6.91 -9.63 -5.34
CA ALA A 23 -7.59 -10.20 -6.51
C ALA A 23 -8.83 -9.39 -6.89
N TYR A 24 -9.10 -9.25 -8.19
CA TYR A 24 -10.29 -8.60 -8.73
C TYR A 24 -10.98 -9.53 -9.73
N ALA A 25 -12.32 -9.49 -9.75
CA ALA A 25 -13.10 -10.06 -10.84
C ALA A 25 -13.38 -8.96 -11.88
N ILE A 26 -13.39 -9.33 -13.17
CA ILE A 26 -13.70 -8.38 -14.26
C ILE A 26 -15.08 -7.75 -14.03
N GLY A 27 -15.18 -6.42 -14.13
CA GLY A 27 -16.42 -5.67 -13.88
C GLY A 27 -16.76 -5.42 -12.40
N VAL A 28 -15.97 -5.92 -11.43
CA VAL A 28 -16.23 -5.72 -10.00
C VAL A 28 -15.23 -4.71 -9.42
N ALA A 29 -15.75 -3.62 -8.85
CA ALA A 29 -14.90 -2.55 -8.32
C ALA A 29 -14.17 -2.94 -7.02
N LYS A 30 -14.85 -3.63 -6.10
CA LYS A 30 -14.24 -4.10 -4.85
C LYS A 30 -13.39 -5.34 -5.13
N PRO A 31 -12.21 -5.48 -4.50
CA PRO A 31 -11.43 -6.71 -4.63
C PRO A 31 -12.18 -7.91 -4.04
N VAL A 32 -12.01 -9.08 -4.66
CA VAL A 32 -12.52 -10.36 -4.16
C VAL A 32 -11.78 -10.76 -2.88
N SER A 33 -10.47 -10.50 -2.85
CA SER A 33 -9.63 -10.76 -1.67
C SER A 33 -8.53 -9.71 -1.51
N ILE A 34 -8.17 -9.48 -0.24
CA ILE A 34 -6.96 -8.80 0.20
C ILE A 34 -6.35 -9.72 1.26
N MET A 35 -5.10 -10.11 1.07
CA MET A 35 -4.35 -10.98 1.99
C MET A 35 -3.04 -10.29 2.37
N VAL A 36 -2.69 -10.41 3.65
CA VAL A 36 -1.46 -9.90 4.25
C VAL A 36 -0.64 -11.09 4.74
N GLU A 37 0.68 -11.03 4.57
CA GLU A 37 1.64 -11.93 5.19
C GLU A 37 2.80 -11.09 5.73
N THR A 38 3.10 -11.20 7.03
CA THR A 38 4.23 -10.48 7.67
C THR A 38 5.45 -11.36 7.94
N PHE A 39 5.40 -12.64 7.57
CA PHE A 39 6.48 -13.62 7.73
C PHE A 39 6.96 -13.72 9.18
N GLY A 40 6.03 -13.61 10.13
CA GLY A 40 6.32 -13.65 11.57
C GLY A 40 6.96 -12.38 12.14
N THR A 41 7.04 -11.29 11.37
CA THR A 41 7.63 -10.01 11.83
C THR A 41 6.59 -8.99 12.31
N GLY A 42 5.31 -9.34 12.26
CA GLY A 42 4.21 -8.49 12.70
C GLY A 42 4.22 -8.24 14.22
N THR A 43 4.00 -7.00 14.62
CA THR A 43 3.76 -6.59 16.02
C THR A 43 2.33 -6.89 16.47
N VAL A 44 1.42 -7.04 15.51
CA VAL A 44 0.03 -7.51 15.67
C VAL A 44 -0.25 -8.57 14.59
N SER A 45 -1.36 -9.29 14.70
CA SER A 45 -1.69 -10.36 13.75
C SER A 45 -1.91 -9.85 12.32
N ASP A 46 -1.59 -10.68 11.33
CA ASP A 46 -1.83 -10.37 9.91
C ASP A 46 -3.31 -10.10 9.61
N GLN A 47 -4.22 -10.73 10.36
CA GLN A 47 -5.65 -10.44 10.30
C GLN A 47 -5.96 -9.03 10.77
N LYS A 48 -5.38 -8.58 11.89
CA LYS A 48 -5.54 -7.20 12.38
C LYS A 48 -4.97 -6.19 11.39
N ILE A 49 -3.81 -6.46 10.80
CA ILE A 49 -3.23 -5.61 9.74
C ILE A 49 -4.16 -5.58 8.52
N THR A 50 -4.74 -6.72 8.12
CA THR A 50 -5.70 -6.79 7.01
C THR A 50 -6.95 -5.93 7.28
N GLU A 51 -7.46 -5.93 8.51
CA GLU A 51 -8.59 -5.08 8.93
C GLU A 51 -8.24 -3.59 8.83
N LEU A 52 -7.10 -3.18 9.40
CA LEU A 52 -6.61 -1.80 9.31
C LEU A 52 -6.42 -1.35 7.86
N ILE A 53 -5.94 -2.26 7.00
CA ILE A 53 -5.78 -1.97 5.58
C ILE A 53 -7.15 -1.71 4.91
N ARG A 54 -8.16 -2.53 5.22
CA ARG A 54 -9.52 -2.36 4.68
C ARG A 54 -10.18 -1.07 5.16
N GLU A 55 -9.84 -0.61 6.37
CA GLU A 55 -10.36 0.63 6.94
C GLU A 55 -9.72 1.87 6.33
N HIS A 56 -8.40 1.87 6.12
CA HIS A 56 -7.65 3.07 5.78
C HIS A 56 -7.26 3.22 4.30
N PHE A 57 -7.41 2.16 3.50
CA PHE A 57 -7.09 2.15 2.06
C PHE A 57 -8.25 1.62 1.23
N ASP A 58 -8.62 2.39 0.20
CA ASP A 58 -9.66 2.00 -0.74
C ASP A 58 -9.04 1.37 -2.01
N PHE A 59 -9.19 0.06 -2.13
CA PHE A 59 -8.67 -0.72 -3.25
C PHE A 59 -9.55 -0.68 -4.51
N ARG A 60 -10.64 0.10 -4.56
CA ARG A 60 -11.39 0.23 -5.81
C ARG A 60 -10.53 0.94 -6.88
N PRO A 61 -10.54 0.51 -8.16
CA PRO A 61 -9.69 1.11 -9.20
C PRO A 61 -9.78 2.65 -9.30
N ALA A 62 -10.98 3.22 -9.19
CA ALA A 62 -11.18 4.67 -9.20
C ALA A 62 -10.56 5.37 -7.97
N ALA A 63 -10.64 4.74 -6.80
CA ALA A 63 -10.01 5.26 -5.59
C ALA A 63 -8.48 5.17 -5.67
N ILE A 64 -7.94 4.07 -6.19
CA ILE A 64 -6.50 3.93 -6.45
C ILE A 64 -5.99 5.05 -7.35
N ILE A 65 -6.71 5.37 -8.43
CA ILE A 65 -6.36 6.47 -9.34
C ILE A 65 -6.37 7.82 -8.62
N ARG A 66 -7.40 8.07 -7.81
CA ARG A 66 -7.56 9.32 -7.04
C ARG A 66 -6.46 9.47 -6.00
N ASP A 67 -6.32 8.49 -5.11
CA ASP A 67 -5.46 8.56 -3.93
C ASP A 67 -3.97 8.56 -4.29
N LEU A 68 -3.60 7.89 -5.38
CA LEU A 68 -2.21 7.90 -5.89
C LEU A 68 -1.96 8.95 -6.98
N GLU A 69 -2.97 9.75 -7.33
CA GLU A 69 -2.90 10.81 -8.33
C GLU A 69 -2.36 10.32 -9.70
N LEU A 70 -2.87 9.19 -10.18
CA LEU A 70 -2.27 8.45 -11.30
C LEU A 70 -2.51 9.07 -12.70
N ARG A 71 -3.41 10.06 -12.83
CA ARG A 71 -3.69 10.70 -14.12
C ARG A 71 -2.73 11.85 -14.42
N LYS A 72 -1.42 11.55 -14.41
CA LYS A 72 -0.33 12.50 -14.67
C LYS A 72 0.74 11.86 -15.56
N PRO A 73 1.39 12.60 -16.49
CA PRO A 73 2.40 12.04 -17.40
C PRO A 73 3.76 11.87 -16.69
N ARG A 74 3.90 10.81 -15.87
CA ARG A 74 5.10 10.60 -15.02
C ARG A 74 5.73 9.20 -15.12
N TYR A 75 5.27 8.38 -16.06
CA TYR A 75 5.62 6.96 -16.14
C TYR A 75 6.93 6.67 -16.89
N LYS A 76 7.33 7.53 -17.83
CA LYS A 76 8.53 7.30 -18.67
C LYS A 76 9.81 7.09 -17.85
N ARG A 77 10.01 7.87 -16.80
CA ARG A 77 11.18 7.78 -15.90
C ARG A 77 11.22 6.51 -15.03
N LEU A 78 10.09 5.79 -14.93
CA LEU A 78 9.97 4.54 -14.18
C LEU A 78 10.15 3.30 -15.06
N ALA A 79 10.22 3.47 -16.38
CA ALA A 79 10.39 2.37 -17.34
C ALA A 79 11.78 1.71 -17.30
N ALA A 80 12.72 2.30 -16.55
CA ALA A 80 14.04 1.74 -16.29
C ALA A 80 14.38 1.87 -14.80
N TYR A 81 15.23 0.96 -14.32
CA TYR A 81 15.71 0.91 -12.92
C TYR A 81 14.61 0.64 -11.87
N GLY A 82 13.49 0.05 -12.29
CA GLY A 82 12.42 -0.39 -11.40
C GLY A 82 11.38 0.69 -11.08
N HIS A 83 10.17 0.23 -10.79
CA HIS A 83 9.01 1.09 -10.47
C HIS A 83 8.90 1.41 -8.97
N MET A 84 9.56 0.61 -8.13
CA MET A 84 9.46 0.64 -6.67
C MET A 84 10.82 1.00 -6.07
N GLY A 85 10.82 1.63 -4.89
CA GLY A 85 12.03 2.07 -4.20
C GLY A 85 12.69 3.32 -4.80
N ARG A 86 12.01 3.99 -5.75
CA ARG A 86 12.52 5.19 -6.45
C ARG A 86 12.21 6.48 -5.68
N GLU A 87 12.74 6.58 -4.46
CA GLU A 87 12.66 7.79 -3.62
C GLU A 87 13.59 8.92 -4.10
N ASP A 88 14.48 8.62 -5.04
CA ASP A 88 15.42 9.53 -5.71
C ASP A 88 14.76 10.46 -6.74
N LEU A 89 13.53 10.17 -7.17
CA LEU A 89 12.82 10.93 -8.19
C LEU A 89 12.12 12.16 -7.62
N ASP A 90 12.11 13.28 -8.36
CA ASP A 90 11.33 14.47 -8.00
C ASP A 90 10.27 14.79 -9.08
N PRO A 91 8.96 14.84 -8.74
CA PRO A 91 8.38 14.41 -7.46
C PRO A 91 8.51 12.90 -7.26
N ILE A 92 8.54 12.41 -6.02
CA ILE A 92 8.55 10.97 -5.76
C ILE A 92 7.29 10.29 -6.30
N PRO A 93 7.34 9.02 -6.76
CA PRO A 93 6.14 8.28 -7.11
C PRO A 93 5.22 8.20 -5.90
N THR A 94 3.93 8.51 -6.08
CA THR A 94 2.98 8.62 -4.96
C THR A 94 2.89 7.33 -4.14
N TRP A 95 3.09 6.17 -4.77
CA TRP A 95 3.09 4.87 -4.09
C TRP A 95 4.34 4.57 -3.26
N GLU A 96 5.35 5.45 -3.27
CA GLU A 96 6.51 5.41 -2.38
C GLU A 96 6.32 6.30 -1.15
N ARG A 97 5.22 7.05 -1.02
CA ARG A 97 4.92 7.84 0.18
C ARG A 97 4.57 6.94 1.37
N THR A 98 4.87 7.42 2.58
CA THR A 98 4.58 6.76 3.87
C THR A 98 3.65 7.60 4.75
N ASP A 99 2.79 8.40 4.13
CA ASP A 99 1.87 9.36 4.75
C ASP A 99 0.71 8.70 5.53
N LYS A 100 0.50 7.39 5.39
CA LYS A 100 -0.46 6.60 6.16
C LYS A 100 0.19 5.80 7.30
N ALA A 101 1.50 5.90 7.49
CA ALA A 101 2.19 5.15 8.54
C ALA A 101 1.69 5.54 9.94
N GLU A 102 1.59 6.84 10.24
CA GLU A 102 1.15 7.33 11.55
C GLU A 102 -0.30 6.96 11.89
N ILE A 103 -1.21 6.99 10.90
CA ILE A 103 -2.60 6.60 11.14
C ILE A 103 -2.71 5.10 11.43
N LEU A 104 -1.93 4.27 10.72
CA LEU A 104 -1.89 2.82 10.98
C LEU A 104 -1.34 2.50 12.36
N LYS A 105 -0.25 3.17 12.75
CA LYS A 105 0.37 2.98 14.07
C LYS A 105 -0.63 3.30 15.19
N LYS A 106 -1.28 4.46 15.12
CA LYS A 106 -2.30 4.89 16.11
C LYS A 106 -3.51 3.95 16.14
N ALA A 107 -4.00 3.52 14.98
CA ALA A 107 -5.15 2.62 14.89
C ALA A 107 -4.84 1.20 15.44
N ALA A 108 -3.57 0.80 15.45
CA ALA A 108 -3.10 -0.41 16.11
C ALA A 108 -2.85 -0.24 17.62
N ALA A 109 -3.07 0.96 18.18
CA ALA A 109 -2.77 1.33 19.56
C ALA A 109 -1.27 1.21 19.92
N LEU A 110 -0.39 1.56 18.98
CA LEU A 110 1.06 1.63 19.12
C LEU A 110 1.60 3.07 19.05
#